data_AF-A0A8T3TU15-F1
#
_entry.id   AF-A0A8T3TU15-F1
#
_cell.length_a   1.000
_cell.length_b   1.000
_cell.length_c   1.000
_cell.angle_alpha   90.00
_cell.angle_beta   90.00
_cell.angle_gamma   90.00
#
_symmetry.space_group_name_H-M   'P 1'
#
loop_
_entity.id
_entity.type
_entity.pdbx_description
1 polymer ?
#
loop_
_entity_poly.entity_id
_entity_poly.type
_entity_poly.pdbx_seq_one_letter_code
_entity_poly.pdbx_strand_id
1 'polypeptide(L)'
;MNSSIQASTATTGRTVLALGAILSLLLALFGAAAARPGTVLAAGDHCPSDTNGAPSGAVNGAEGDESEQDVSITYSGDPGVVTLTNNNDTDATVVFCAKGGNEFEGDNKNSGEITATLAPDETQTFEFGTEISYFVLYSVTVDQPEEPGGEEPTVETCPASTTLLVTFTWTGSTFVPDGGDAMGVSVTGDTNLAYFMSTETITALVVSAGGDTRNITLDFPSTTGSISPHNYEVFGGASMSSLGFCVGPKVNPDSGSRVSVEIDKDAECAALNTDGTATVTGTIKVDNHGRWAVRLTSALDTVLSEGDQALARTTIDDLVGVELAVDEVITVDYAITFEPQGLTSFVNFIEVTIERLDNGEARHKVYNDRAAFVLCDEGEEPAETVQVSIMKHLCDEVTTVAEFNAVENAGAGGQPGGFGTAPGLVATVLACPTIVLTGDVPKPGAITNGNVDFDFSVVAADGTTQILSSDGDFMQQALCEDVVMVDVNENGMLEADVCLDTSMYTFEVVDGTVVISETEVPEGSTGLGTIRFTPGSEDETALATSIGDVEATGVITL
;
A
#
# COMPACT_ATOMS: atom_id res chain seq x y z
N MET A 1 24.92 -9.86 -48.86
CA MET A 1 25.66 -8.98 -49.80
C MET A 1 24.72 -7.84 -50.15
N ASN A 2 25.13 -6.59 -49.87
CA ASN A 2 24.39 -5.32 -50.06
C ASN A 2 23.08 -5.23 -49.26
N SER A 3 22.65 -4.10 -48.69
CA SER A 3 22.76 -2.71 -49.16
C SER A 3 22.54 -1.72 -48.01
N SER A 4 23.24 -0.58 -48.09
CA SER A 4 23.09 0.62 -47.24
C SER A 4 21.83 1.43 -47.54
N ILE A 5 21.24 2.08 -46.53
CA ILE A 5 20.36 3.25 -46.65
C ILE A 5 20.69 4.17 -45.45
N GLN A 6 21.50 5.20 -45.65
CA GLN A 6 21.12 6.63 -45.76
C GLN A 6 20.33 7.23 -44.58
N ALA A 7 21.01 8.15 -43.90
CA ALA A 7 20.46 9.10 -42.96
C ALA A 7 19.64 10.19 -43.67
N SER A 8 18.59 10.69 -42.99
CA SER A 8 17.98 11.98 -43.27
C SER A 8 17.69 12.71 -41.95
N THR A 9 18.36 13.84 -41.80
CA THR A 9 18.15 14.87 -40.78
C THR A 9 16.86 15.63 -41.02
N ALA A 10 16.13 15.98 -39.96
CA ALA A 10 15.26 17.16 -39.95
C ALA A 10 15.32 17.86 -38.59
N THR A 11 15.84 19.09 -38.67
CA THR A 11 15.97 20.14 -37.67
C THR A 11 14.61 20.73 -37.29
N THR A 12 14.49 21.29 -36.08
CA THR A 12 13.80 22.54 -35.63
C THR A 12 13.28 22.28 -34.20
N GLY A 13 13.51 23.04 -33.14
CA GLY A 13 14.14 24.33 -32.94
C GLY A 13 13.40 25.07 -31.81
N ARG A 14 14.15 25.49 -30.74
CA ARG A 14 13.81 26.48 -29.70
C ARG A 14 12.72 26.06 -28.68
N THR A 15 12.76 26.38 -27.38
CA THR A 15 13.30 27.54 -26.66
C THR A 15 13.57 27.19 -25.19
N VAL A 16 14.57 27.86 -24.62
CA VAL A 16 15.03 27.89 -23.22
C VAL A 16 14.09 28.71 -22.32
N LEU A 17 13.87 28.28 -21.07
CA LEU A 17 13.87 29.06 -19.79
C LEU A 17 13.26 28.17 -18.70
N ALA A 18 14.03 27.59 -17.78
CA ALA A 18 14.75 28.17 -16.63
C ALA A 18 13.96 27.99 -15.32
N LEU A 19 14.67 27.34 -14.39
CA LEU A 19 14.43 27.23 -12.95
C LEU A 19 13.89 28.52 -12.32
N GLY A 20 13.05 28.34 -11.30
CA GLY A 20 12.78 29.39 -10.32
C GLY A 20 11.71 29.00 -9.32
N ALA A 21 12.11 28.34 -8.24
CA ALA A 21 11.35 28.34 -7.00
C ALA A 21 11.11 29.79 -6.52
N ILE A 22 9.95 30.05 -5.91
CA ILE A 22 9.81 30.73 -4.60
C ILE A 22 8.32 31.01 -4.31
N LEU A 23 7.92 30.46 -3.18
CA LEU A 23 6.75 30.70 -2.33
C LEU A 23 6.51 32.19 -2.02
N SER A 24 5.26 32.69 -2.12
CA SER A 24 4.52 33.37 -1.02
C SER A 24 3.36 34.27 -1.49
N LEU A 25 2.30 34.24 -0.66
CA LEU A 25 1.41 35.34 -0.25
C LEU A 25 0.10 35.58 -1.04
N LEU A 26 -1.05 35.19 -0.46
CA LEU A 26 -1.96 36.10 0.25
C LEU A 26 -3.15 35.30 0.87
N LEU A 27 -3.28 35.32 2.20
CA LEU A 27 -4.56 35.14 2.88
C LEU A 27 -4.88 36.39 3.70
N ALA A 28 -6.17 36.54 3.96
CA ALA A 28 -6.91 37.71 4.36
C ALA A 28 -6.61 38.31 5.75
N LEU A 29 -7.15 39.52 5.92
CA LEU A 29 -7.39 40.21 7.19
C LEU A 29 -8.09 39.29 8.21
N PHE A 30 -7.59 39.24 9.45
CA PHE A 30 -8.31 39.59 10.67
C PHE A 30 -7.29 39.77 11.80
N GLY A 31 -7.42 40.86 12.56
CA GLY A 31 -6.49 41.24 13.62
C GLY A 31 -6.78 40.55 14.94
N ALA A 32 -5.74 39.95 15.52
CA ALA A 32 -5.57 39.76 16.95
C ALA A 32 -4.06 39.91 17.24
N ALA A 33 -3.72 40.75 18.21
CA ALA A 33 -2.34 41.00 18.59
C ALA A 33 -1.77 39.77 19.31
N ALA A 34 -0.96 38.96 18.63
CA ALA A 34 -0.22 37.89 19.25
C ALA A 34 0.99 38.45 20.02
N ALA A 35 1.06 38.15 21.32
CA ALA A 35 2.27 38.31 22.10
C ALA A 35 3.34 37.34 21.58
N ARG A 36 4.60 37.79 21.55
CA ARG A 36 5.75 36.94 21.16
C ARG A 36 5.98 35.87 22.24
N PRO A 37 6.41 34.64 21.87
CA PRO A 37 6.86 33.66 22.86
C PRO A 37 8.09 34.22 23.58
N GLY A 38 8.00 34.30 24.91
CA GLY A 38 9.08 34.71 25.79
C GLY A 38 10.01 33.53 26.07
N THR A 39 11.31 33.77 26.00
CA THR A 39 12.34 32.80 26.38
C THR A 39 12.37 32.68 27.92
N VAL A 40 12.33 31.46 28.46
CA VAL A 40 12.66 31.19 29.86
C VAL A 40 14.15 31.50 30.04
N LEU A 41 14.47 32.45 30.93
CA LEU A 41 15.86 32.73 31.32
C LEU A 41 16.38 31.58 32.18
N ALA A 42 17.60 31.14 31.90
CA ALA A 42 18.29 30.06 32.60
C ALA A 42 18.26 30.21 34.13
N ALA A 43 18.20 29.07 34.82
CA ALA A 43 18.28 28.93 36.27
C ALA A 43 19.41 29.80 36.85
N GLY A 44 19.06 30.73 37.73
CA GLY A 44 20.02 31.44 38.58
C GLY A 44 20.14 30.71 39.92
N ASP A 45 21.36 30.62 40.46
CA ASP A 45 21.67 29.76 41.61
C ASP A 45 20.96 30.12 42.92
N HIS A 46 20.34 31.31 43.05
CA HIS A 46 19.65 31.73 44.29
C HIS A 46 18.51 32.73 44.06
N CYS A 47 17.54 32.70 44.98
CA CYS A 47 16.50 33.72 45.16
C CYS A 47 17.14 35.13 45.19
N PRO A 48 16.81 36.06 44.25
CA PRO A 48 17.53 37.33 44.12
C PRO A 48 17.41 38.14 45.40
N SER A 49 18.53 38.24 46.12
CA SER A 49 18.51 38.55 47.55
C SER A 49 18.45 40.04 47.87
N ASP A 50 18.83 40.93 46.95
CA ASP A 50 18.65 42.39 47.10
C ASP A 50 19.21 43.11 45.86
N THR A 51 18.38 43.52 44.90
CA THR A 51 18.73 44.66 44.02
C THR A 51 17.47 45.39 43.53
N ASN A 52 17.43 46.70 43.75
CA ASN A 52 16.48 47.67 43.18
C ASN A 52 16.62 47.85 41.64
N GLY A 53 17.03 46.81 40.92
CA GLY A 53 17.07 46.79 39.46
C GLY A 53 16.04 45.78 38.96
N ALA A 54 14.83 46.24 38.68
CA ALA A 54 13.84 45.41 37.99
C ALA A 54 14.37 45.06 36.59
N PRO A 55 14.56 43.77 36.22
CA PRO A 55 14.57 43.41 34.82
C PRO A 55 13.15 43.67 34.28
N SER A 56 13.04 44.53 33.26
CA SER A 56 11.76 44.85 32.63
C SER A 56 11.23 43.62 31.88
N GLY A 57 10.30 42.89 32.49
CA GLY A 57 9.64 41.74 31.88
C GLY A 57 8.81 40.97 32.89
N ALA A 58 7.76 41.60 33.44
CA ALA A 58 6.73 40.86 34.15
C ALA A 58 5.89 40.08 33.12
N VAL A 59 5.99 38.76 33.12
CA VAL A 59 5.13 37.87 32.32
C VAL A 59 3.87 37.63 33.15
N ASN A 60 2.77 38.29 32.79
CA ASN A 60 1.44 37.93 33.27
C ASN A 60 0.81 36.99 32.25
N GLY A 61 0.54 35.76 32.67
CA GLY A 61 -0.21 34.75 31.90
C GLY A 61 0.65 33.93 30.95
N ALA A 62 1.18 32.81 31.45
CA ALA A 62 1.67 31.72 30.63
C ALA A 62 0.97 30.43 31.11
N GLU A 63 -0.02 29.96 30.34
CA GLU A 63 -0.30 28.53 30.23
C GLU A 63 0.70 28.03 29.18
N GLY A 64 1.78 27.40 29.63
CA GLY A 64 2.82 26.84 28.77
C GLY A 64 2.99 25.37 29.12
N ASP A 65 2.57 24.51 28.20
CA ASP A 65 2.69 23.05 28.23
C ASP A 65 3.90 22.65 27.39
N GLU A 66 5.12 22.83 27.91
CA GLU A 66 6.36 22.33 27.30
C GLU A 66 7.39 21.96 28.37
N SER A 67 7.25 20.77 28.95
CA SER A 67 8.38 19.97 29.48
C SER A 67 8.01 18.49 29.42
N GLU A 68 8.92 17.63 28.94
CA GLU A 68 8.85 16.14 29.00
C GLU A 68 8.88 15.60 30.45
N GLN A 69 8.37 16.36 31.42
CA GLN A 69 8.22 16.01 32.82
C GLN A 69 6.81 16.43 33.24
N ASP A 70 5.97 15.48 33.64
CA ASP A 70 4.53 15.64 33.87
C ASP A 70 4.20 16.36 35.21
N VAL A 71 4.97 17.37 35.62
CA VAL A 71 4.60 18.25 36.74
C VAL A 71 3.86 19.47 36.19
N SER A 72 2.54 19.55 36.41
CA SER A 72 1.77 20.73 36.02
C SER A 72 1.72 21.77 37.14
N ILE A 73 2.09 23.01 36.81
CA ILE A 73 2.08 24.13 37.75
C ILE A 73 0.96 25.05 37.32
N THR A 74 -0.08 25.17 38.15
CA THR A 74 -1.22 26.03 37.84
C THR A 74 -1.26 27.21 38.80
N TYR A 75 -1.07 28.41 38.25
CA TYR A 75 -1.26 29.65 38.99
C TYR A 75 -2.72 30.09 38.88
N SER A 76 -3.45 30.08 39.99
CA SER A 76 -4.81 30.60 40.05
C SER A 76 -4.77 32.06 40.52
N GLY A 77 -5.35 32.97 39.76
CA GLY A 77 -5.33 34.42 40.00
C GLY A 77 -6.09 34.92 41.25
N ASP A 78 -6.38 34.06 42.22
CA ASP A 78 -6.79 34.49 43.56
C ASP A 78 -5.55 35.05 44.29
N PRO A 79 -5.60 36.27 44.87
CA PRO A 79 -4.40 37.01 45.24
C PRO A 79 -3.65 36.31 46.37
N GLY A 80 -2.59 35.59 45.99
CA GLY A 80 -1.69 34.95 46.93
C GLY A 80 -1.73 33.43 47.00
N VAL A 81 -2.30 32.73 46.02
CA VAL A 81 -2.35 31.25 46.05
C VAL A 81 -1.54 30.63 44.90
N VAL A 82 -0.61 29.73 45.23
CA VAL A 82 0.12 28.88 44.26
C VAL A 82 -0.30 27.44 44.47
N THR A 83 -0.71 26.75 43.40
CA THR A 83 -1.03 25.32 43.44
C THR A 83 -0.07 24.54 42.55
N LEU A 84 0.58 23.54 43.13
CA LEU A 84 1.46 22.59 42.44
C LEU A 84 0.74 21.24 42.35
N THR A 85 0.73 20.62 41.18
CA THR A 85 0.19 19.27 40.99
C THR A 85 1.24 18.38 40.33
N ASN A 86 1.55 17.25 40.94
CA ASN A 86 2.42 16.25 40.35
C ASN A 86 1.59 15.22 39.59
N ASN A 87 1.71 15.15 38.25
CA ASN A 87 1.04 14.13 37.44
C ASN A 87 2.00 12.99 37.05
N ASN A 88 3.21 12.95 37.62
CA ASN A 88 4.12 11.81 37.44
C ASN A 88 3.70 10.65 38.35
N ASP A 89 4.15 9.44 38.01
CA ASP A 89 4.00 8.22 38.80
C ASP A 89 5.06 8.09 39.92
N THR A 90 5.92 9.10 40.07
CA THR A 90 7.02 9.18 41.04
C THR A 90 6.99 10.51 41.81
N ASP A 91 7.69 10.56 42.95
CA ASP A 91 7.78 11.78 43.77
C ASP A 91 8.48 12.90 42.97
N ALA A 92 8.00 14.13 43.10
CA ALA A 92 8.59 15.30 42.44
C ALA A 92 8.96 16.37 43.47
N THR A 93 10.22 16.81 43.47
CA THR A 93 10.70 17.93 44.27
C THR A 93 10.76 19.21 43.44
N VAL A 94 9.95 20.19 43.81
CA VAL A 94 9.82 21.49 43.17
C VAL A 94 10.46 22.56 44.05
N VAL A 95 11.36 23.37 43.48
CA VAL A 95 11.97 24.52 44.14
C VAL A 95 11.53 25.80 43.44
N PHE A 96 10.89 26.71 44.17
CA PHE A 96 10.40 27.97 43.63
C PHE A 96 10.58 29.12 44.62
N CYS A 97 10.55 30.36 44.11
CA CYS A 97 10.40 31.55 44.93
C CYS A 97 9.14 32.31 44.54
N ALA A 98 8.41 32.79 45.54
CA ALA A 98 7.30 33.71 45.37
C ALA A 98 7.56 34.99 46.20
N LYS A 99 7.14 36.13 45.66
CA LYS A 99 7.22 37.44 46.33
C LYS A 99 5.88 38.14 46.19
N GLY A 100 5.28 38.62 47.29
CA GLY A 100 3.96 39.26 47.29
C GLY A 100 3.86 40.59 48.06
N GLY A 101 3.06 41.53 47.53
CA GLY A 101 2.70 42.79 48.20
C GLY A 101 3.66 43.98 48.03
N ASN A 102 3.11 45.19 48.28
CA ASN A 102 3.80 46.49 48.24
C ASN A 102 4.45 46.88 49.59
N GLU A 103 4.34 46.04 50.62
CA GLU A 103 4.90 46.27 51.97
C GLU A 103 6.11 45.36 52.22
N PHE A 104 7.22 45.61 51.53
CA PHE A 104 8.53 45.01 51.85
C PHE A 104 9.53 46.02 52.43
N GLU A 105 9.05 47.18 52.89
CA GLU A 105 9.84 48.10 53.70
C GLU A 105 9.78 47.71 55.18
N GLY A 106 10.52 46.67 55.56
CA GLY A 106 10.79 46.32 56.96
C GLY A 106 10.89 44.82 57.19
N ASP A 107 12.12 44.33 57.42
CA ASP A 107 12.66 43.09 58.03
C ASP A 107 11.89 41.74 58.05
N ASN A 108 10.61 41.64 57.68
CA ASN A 108 9.88 40.38 57.55
C ASN A 108 9.95 39.88 56.10
N LYS A 109 11.05 39.20 55.79
CA LYS A 109 11.28 38.51 54.52
C LYS A 109 10.37 37.28 54.39
N ASN A 110 9.20 37.45 53.78
CA ASN A 110 8.47 36.32 53.17
C ASN A 110 8.90 36.07 51.70
N SER A 111 10.09 36.52 51.31
CA SER A 111 10.77 36.03 50.11
C SER A 111 11.72 34.92 50.55
N GLY A 112 11.33 33.68 50.30
CA GLY A 112 12.12 32.50 50.57
C GLY A 112 12.07 31.55 49.39
N GLU A 113 13.15 30.81 49.20
CA GLU A 113 13.13 29.59 48.41
C GLU A 113 12.24 28.58 49.13
N ILE A 114 11.22 28.10 48.44
CA ILE A 114 10.29 27.09 48.93
C ILE A 114 10.59 25.82 48.16
N THR A 115 10.92 24.77 48.90
CA THR A 115 11.06 23.41 48.38
C THR A 115 9.84 22.60 48.80
N ALA A 116 9.17 22.00 47.82
CA ALA A 116 8.00 21.17 47.99
C ALA A 116 8.26 19.80 47.34
N THR A 117 8.08 18.71 48.09
CA THR A 117 8.09 17.35 47.52
C THR A 117 6.65 16.87 47.45
N LEU A 118 6.21 16.49 46.26
CA LEU A 118 4.86 16.03 45.95
C LEU A 118 4.90 14.55 45.57
N ALA A 119 4.12 13.71 46.24
CA ALA A 119 3.90 12.33 45.84
C ALA A 119 3.15 12.25 44.48
N PRO A 120 3.06 11.07 43.84
CA PRO A 120 2.26 10.88 42.64
C PRO A 120 0.81 11.32 42.84
N ASP A 121 0.27 12.04 41.86
CA ASP A 121 -1.07 12.66 41.88
C ASP A 121 -1.32 13.66 43.03
N GLU A 122 -0.29 14.03 43.80
CA GLU A 122 -0.44 14.99 44.90
C GLU A 122 -0.61 16.41 44.38
N THR A 123 -1.55 17.13 44.99
CA THR A 123 -1.74 18.57 44.79
C THR A 123 -1.47 19.31 46.09
N GLN A 124 -0.54 20.26 46.06
CA GLN A 124 -0.19 21.09 47.21
C GLN A 124 -0.44 22.57 46.91
N THR A 125 -1.09 23.26 47.85
CA THR A 125 -1.45 24.67 47.73
C THR A 125 -0.72 25.52 48.78
N PHE A 126 -0.14 26.63 48.34
CA PHE A 126 0.59 27.60 49.16
C PHE A 126 -0.14 28.93 49.17
N GLU A 127 -0.57 29.38 50.36
CA GLU A 127 -1.22 30.67 50.55
C GLU A 127 -0.25 31.70 51.16
N PHE A 128 -0.06 32.82 50.47
CA PHE A 128 0.85 33.91 50.84
C PHE A 128 0.14 35.10 51.50
N GLY A 129 -1.20 35.04 51.62
CA GLY A 129 -2.04 36.04 52.29
C GLY A 129 -2.03 37.45 51.67
N THR A 130 -1.29 37.64 50.57
CA THR A 130 -1.12 38.88 49.83
C THR A 130 -0.92 38.56 48.35
N GLU A 131 -1.24 39.50 47.46
CA GLU A 131 -1.08 39.32 46.02
C GLU A 131 0.40 39.10 45.67
N ILE A 132 0.69 37.97 45.00
CA ILE A 132 2.05 37.63 44.53
C ILE A 132 2.37 38.52 43.34
N SER A 133 3.39 39.37 43.48
CA SER A 133 3.87 40.25 42.42
C SER A 133 4.94 39.58 41.55
N TYR A 134 5.54 38.47 42.01
CA TYR A 134 6.58 37.75 41.27
C TYR A 134 6.66 36.28 41.70
N PHE A 135 6.71 35.36 40.74
CA PHE A 135 6.91 33.92 40.94
C PHE A 135 8.00 33.42 39.98
N VAL A 136 8.95 32.65 40.50
CA VAL A 136 10.02 32.01 39.71
C VAL A 136 10.18 30.57 40.15
N LEU A 137 10.08 29.66 39.19
CA LEU A 137 10.43 28.25 39.35
C LEU A 137 11.93 28.07 39.11
N TYR A 138 12.66 27.47 40.05
CA TYR A 138 14.11 27.23 39.92
C TYR A 138 14.40 25.86 39.35
N SER A 139 13.80 24.83 39.93
CA SER A 139 14.02 23.45 39.51
C SER A 139 12.81 22.60 39.80
N VAL A 140 12.60 21.63 38.92
CA VAL A 140 11.78 20.46 39.17
C VAL A 140 12.72 19.27 39.09
N THR A 141 12.76 18.46 40.13
CA THR A 141 13.54 17.22 40.19
C THR A 141 12.55 16.11 40.47
N VAL A 142 12.24 15.32 39.46
CA VAL A 142 11.50 14.08 39.65
C VAL A 142 12.50 13.07 40.21
N ASP A 143 12.17 12.46 41.35
CA ASP A 143 12.91 11.31 41.86
C ASP A 143 12.67 10.17 40.88
N GLN A 144 13.46 10.15 39.80
CA GLN A 144 13.60 8.95 39.02
C GLN A 144 14.16 7.91 39.99
N PRO A 145 13.51 6.74 40.13
CA PRO A 145 14.09 5.67 40.92
C PRO A 145 15.52 5.52 40.45
N GLU A 146 16.50 5.69 41.36
CA GLU A 146 17.92 5.56 41.03
C GLU A 146 18.04 4.36 40.11
N GLU A 147 18.46 4.57 38.85
CA GLU A 147 18.71 3.46 37.96
C GLU A 147 19.63 2.52 38.73
N PRO A 148 19.18 1.29 39.04
CA PRO A 148 19.95 0.40 39.89
C PRO A 148 21.32 0.27 39.23
N GLY A 149 22.35 0.73 39.94
CA GLY A 149 23.68 0.95 39.36
C GLY A 149 24.10 -0.23 38.51
N GLY A 150 24.43 0.05 37.24
CA GLY A 150 24.68 -0.90 36.16
C GLY A 150 24.84 -2.34 36.63
N GLU A 151 23.74 -3.10 36.58
CA GLU A 151 23.76 -4.52 36.88
C GLU A 151 24.89 -5.16 36.07
N GLU A 152 25.77 -5.92 36.74
CA GLU A 152 26.71 -6.79 36.02
C GLU A 152 25.91 -7.55 34.96
N PRO A 153 26.42 -7.65 33.72
CA PRO A 153 25.68 -8.24 32.62
C PRO A 153 25.16 -9.61 33.05
N THR A 154 23.85 -9.69 33.24
CA THR A 154 23.19 -10.90 33.70
C THR A 154 23.32 -11.92 32.58
N VAL A 155 24.13 -12.96 32.81
CA VAL A 155 24.24 -14.08 31.87
C VAL A 155 22.89 -14.78 31.85
N GLU A 156 22.11 -14.53 30.79
CA GLU A 156 20.82 -15.17 30.62
C GLU A 156 20.99 -16.64 30.22
N THR A 157 20.03 -17.45 30.63
CA THR A 157 19.92 -18.86 30.26
C THR A 157 18.64 -19.08 29.48
N CYS A 158 18.38 -20.31 29.03
CA CYS A 158 17.11 -20.64 28.39
C CYS A 158 15.90 -20.16 29.23
N PRO A 159 14.84 -19.62 28.60
CA PRO A 159 13.64 -19.18 29.31
C PRO A 159 13.09 -20.25 30.26
N ALA A 160 12.48 -19.82 31.37
CA ALA A 160 11.84 -20.74 32.30
C ALA A 160 10.88 -21.68 31.56
N SER A 161 10.86 -22.96 31.94
CA SER A 161 10.12 -24.08 31.30
C SER A 161 10.66 -24.60 29.95
N THR A 162 11.71 -23.99 29.40
CA THR A 162 12.49 -24.58 28.30
C THR A 162 13.77 -25.23 28.85
N THR A 163 14.43 -26.06 28.04
CA THR A 163 15.68 -26.73 28.38
C THR A 163 16.71 -26.47 27.27
N LEU A 164 17.94 -26.13 27.66
CA LEU A 164 19.05 -26.01 26.71
C LEU A 164 19.36 -27.37 26.09
N LEU A 165 19.23 -27.46 24.76
CA LEU A 165 19.52 -28.66 23.98
C LEU A 165 21.02 -28.79 23.70
N VAL A 166 21.61 -27.75 23.12
CA VAL A 166 23.03 -27.70 22.73
C VAL A 166 23.48 -26.23 22.61
N THR A 167 24.77 -25.99 22.84
CA THR A 167 25.42 -24.68 22.57
C THR A 167 26.49 -24.87 21.51
N PHE A 168 26.64 -23.89 20.64
CA PHE A 168 27.70 -23.83 19.66
C PHE A 168 28.60 -22.64 19.95
N THR A 169 29.90 -22.87 19.92
CA THR A 169 30.92 -21.82 20.08
C THR A 169 31.60 -21.53 18.76
N TRP A 170 31.81 -20.25 18.44
CA TRP A 170 32.58 -19.86 17.28
C TRP A 170 34.07 -20.15 17.48
N THR A 171 34.67 -20.91 16.57
CA THR A 171 36.09 -21.33 16.66
C THR A 171 37.06 -20.45 15.86
N GLY A 172 36.56 -19.38 15.24
CA GLY A 172 37.30 -18.54 14.30
C GLY A 172 36.95 -18.79 12.84
N SER A 173 36.38 -19.95 12.50
CA SER A 173 35.96 -20.28 11.13
C SER A 173 34.61 -20.97 11.01
N THR A 174 34.11 -21.59 12.08
CA THR A 174 32.81 -22.27 12.12
C THR A 174 32.29 -22.32 13.54
N PHE A 175 30.97 -22.44 13.68
CA PHE A 175 30.32 -22.85 14.92
C PHE A 175 30.55 -24.35 15.14
N VAL A 176 30.99 -24.71 16.35
CA VAL A 176 31.23 -26.10 16.77
C VAL A 176 30.39 -26.38 18.01
N PRO A 177 29.67 -27.52 18.08
CA PRO A 177 28.86 -27.85 19.23
C PRO A 177 29.75 -28.14 20.45
N ASP A 178 29.41 -27.52 21.57
CA ASP A 178 30.05 -27.75 22.85
C ASP A 178 29.77 -29.19 23.30
N GLY A 179 30.83 -29.93 23.68
CA GLY A 179 30.72 -31.36 24.00
C GLY A 179 30.78 -32.31 22.79
N GLY A 180 30.81 -31.77 21.56
CA GLY A 180 31.09 -32.52 20.34
C GLY A 180 29.90 -33.24 19.70
N ASP A 181 28.75 -33.34 20.38
CA ASP A 181 27.49 -33.82 19.81
C ASP A 181 26.58 -32.63 19.52
N ALA A 182 26.10 -32.53 18.29
CA ALA A 182 25.25 -31.44 17.83
C ALA A 182 23.77 -31.64 18.18
N MET A 183 23.39 -32.80 18.73
CA MET A 183 22.03 -33.09 19.20
C MET A 183 20.94 -32.87 18.13
N GLY A 184 21.27 -33.15 16.87
CA GLY A 184 20.35 -32.94 15.74
C GLY A 184 20.22 -31.50 15.26
N VAL A 185 20.98 -30.56 15.85
CA VAL A 185 21.09 -29.18 15.38
C VAL A 185 22.32 -29.04 14.48
N SER A 186 22.22 -28.24 13.42
CA SER A 186 23.34 -27.83 12.58
C SER A 186 23.31 -26.31 12.46
N VAL A 187 24.50 -25.70 12.54
CA VAL A 187 24.67 -24.25 12.41
C VAL A 187 25.66 -23.97 11.29
N THR A 188 25.29 -23.06 10.39
CA THR A 188 26.13 -22.56 9.30
C THR A 188 26.16 -21.03 9.32
N GLY A 189 27.02 -20.41 8.52
CA GLY A 189 27.21 -18.96 8.49
C GLY A 189 28.43 -18.51 9.29
N ASP A 190 28.39 -17.26 9.78
CA ASP A 190 29.49 -16.62 10.50
C ASP A 190 28.98 -15.89 11.77
N THR A 191 29.88 -15.12 12.40
CA THR A 191 29.56 -14.43 13.65
C THR A 191 28.59 -13.26 13.49
N ASN A 192 28.34 -12.78 12.28
CA ASN A 192 27.39 -11.70 12.02
C ASN A 192 26.02 -12.28 11.66
N LEU A 193 25.98 -13.44 11.01
CA LEU A 193 24.74 -14.12 10.65
C LEU A 193 24.91 -15.63 10.69
N ALA A 194 24.18 -16.28 11.59
CA ALA A 194 24.12 -17.73 11.69
C ALA A 194 22.77 -18.25 11.19
N TYR A 195 22.78 -19.38 10.49
CA TYR A 195 21.60 -20.14 10.09
C TYR A 195 21.59 -21.46 10.84
N PHE A 196 20.42 -21.89 11.29
CA PHE A 196 20.28 -23.18 11.96
C PHE A 196 19.21 -24.06 11.33
N MET A 197 19.46 -25.37 11.40
CA MET A 197 18.46 -26.41 11.17
C MET A 197 18.50 -27.38 12.35
N SER A 198 17.36 -27.90 12.76
CA SER A 198 17.20 -28.75 13.93
C SER A 198 16.18 -29.86 13.65
N THR A 199 16.44 -31.06 14.15
CA THR A 199 15.45 -32.14 14.17
C THR A 199 14.37 -31.94 15.23
N GLU A 200 14.66 -31.11 16.23
CA GLU A 200 13.74 -30.71 17.31
C GLU A 200 13.19 -29.31 17.03
N THR A 201 11.97 -29.04 17.49
CA THR A 201 11.40 -27.69 17.42
C THR A 201 12.07 -26.79 18.46
N ILE A 202 12.77 -25.75 18.00
CA ILE A 202 13.45 -24.76 18.84
C ILE A 202 12.44 -23.69 19.25
N THR A 203 12.41 -23.38 20.54
CA THR A 203 11.48 -22.38 21.12
C THR A 203 12.19 -21.08 21.49
N ALA A 204 13.49 -21.15 21.79
CA ALA A 204 14.30 -19.97 22.09
C ALA A 204 15.77 -20.21 21.75
N LEU A 205 16.51 -19.11 21.62
CA LEU A 205 17.96 -19.08 21.41
C LEU A 205 18.63 -18.40 22.62
N VAL A 206 19.88 -18.74 22.89
CA VAL A 206 20.74 -18.01 23.85
C VAL A 206 21.93 -17.48 23.06
N VAL A 207 21.98 -16.17 22.82
CA VAL A 207 22.98 -15.53 21.99
C VAL A 207 23.97 -14.80 22.87
N SER A 208 25.26 -15.04 22.66
CA SER A 208 26.32 -14.26 23.28
C SER A 208 27.10 -13.48 22.23
N ALA A 209 27.26 -12.17 22.44
CA ALA A 209 28.04 -11.27 21.60
C ALA A 209 28.53 -10.09 22.45
N GLY A 210 29.74 -9.60 22.18
CA GLY A 210 30.27 -8.41 22.89
C GLY A 210 30.57 -8.60 24.39
N GLY A 211 30.42 -9.81 24.94
CA GLY A 211 30.50 -10.08 26.38
C GLY A 211 29.14 -10.19 27.05
N ASP A 212 28.07 -9.83 26.36
CA ASP A 212 26.69 -9.96 26.81
C ASP A 212 26.09 -11.31 26.37
N THR A 213 25.11 -11.80 27.12
CA THR A 213 24.37 -13.03 26.79
C THR A 213 22.89 -12.83 27.05
N ARG A 214 22.07 -13.03 26.01
CA ARG A 214 20.62 -12.84 26.05
C ARG A 214 19.90 -14.06 25.53
N ASN A 215 18.74 -14.35 26.13
CA ASN A 215 17.81 -15.30 25.55
C ASN A 215 16.85 -14.57 24.60
N ILE A 216 16.53 -15.24 23.49
CA ILE A 216 15.69 -14.72 22.41
C ILE A 216 14.58 -15.73 22.19
N THR A 217 13.35 -15.37 22.53
CA THR A 217 12.21 -16.28 22.39
C THR A 217 11.64 -16.16 20.98
N LEU A 218 11.42 -17.30 20.33
CA LEU A 218 10.81 -17.36 19.00
C LEU A 218 9.29 -17.35 19.17
N ASP A 219 8.59 -16.46 18.47
CA ASP A 219 7.13 -16.43 18.52
C ASP A 219 6.53 -17.72 17.97
N PHE A 220 7.08 -18.21 16.87
CA PHE A 220 6.76 -19.54 16.33
C PHE A 220 7.96 -20.47 16.55
N PRO A 221 7.82 -21.48 17.44
CA PRO A 221 8.84 -22.51 17.57
C PRO A 221 9.11 -23.15 16.21
N SER A 222 10.38 -23.26 15.83
CA SER A 222 10.77 -23.63 14.47
C SER A 222 11.91 -24.63 14.48
N THR A 223 11.95 -25.48 13.45
CA THR A 223 13.08 -26.38 13.19
C THR A 223 14.18 -25.70 12.38
N THR A 224 13.93 -24.51 11.82
CA THR A 224 14.87 -23.76 10.99
C THR A 224 14.79 -22.27 11.30
N GLY A 225 15.88 -21.54 11.09
CA GLY A 225 15.87 -20.10 11.28
C GLY A 225 17.25 -19.48 11.08
N SER A 226 17.32 -18.18 11.30
CA SER A 226 18.58 -17.45 11.32
C SER A 226 18.64 -16.49 12.48
N ILE A 227 19.85 -16.08 12.86
CA ILE A 227 20.05 -15.15 13.95
C ILE A 227 21.27 -14.28 13.68
N SER A 228 21.10 -12.97 13.89
CA SER A 228 22.15 -11.96 13.77
C SER A 228 22.17 -11.13 15.05
N PRO A 229 23.30 -11.06 15.79
CA PRO A 229 23.39 -10.20 16.96
C PRO A 229 23.28 -8.72 16.58
N HIS A 230 23.55 -8.35 15.32
CA HIS A 230 23.44 -6.96 14.87
C HIS A 230 21.97 -6.49 14.80
N ASN A 231 21.01 -7.42 14.84
CA ASN A 231 19.58 -7.09 14.90
C ASN A 231 19.15 -6.68 16.33
N TYR A 232 20.05 -6.72 17.31
CA TYR A 232 19.74 -6.38 18.71
C TYR A 232 20.72 -5.35 19.23
N GLU A 233 20.21 -4.17 19.60
CA GLU A 233 21.01 -3.04 20.08
C GLU A 233 21.85 -3.39 21.31
N VAL A 234 21.36 -4.30 22.17
CA VAL A 234 22.07 -4.76 23.37
C VAL A 234 23.46 -5.32 23.07
N PHE A 235 23.68 -5.85 21.86
CA PHE A 235 24.96 -6.38 21.45
C PHE A 235 25.86 -5.32 20.81
N GLY A 236 25.36 -4.10 20.56
CA GLY A 236 26.14 -2.95 20.06
C GLY A 236 26.83 -3.21 18.72
N GLY A 237 26.24 -4.05 17.86
CA GLY A 237 26.86 -4.50 16.62
C GLY A 237 28.06 -5.44 16.81
N ALA A 238 28.18 -6.07 17.98
CA ALA A 238 29.21 -7.06 18.23
C ALA A 238 28.92 -8.37 17.51
N SER A 239 30.00 -9.00 17.04
CA SER A 239 29.97 -10.34 16.46
C SER A 239 29.66 -11.40 17.52
N MET A 240 28.85 -12.39 17.14
CA MET A 240 28.42 -13.53 17.94
C MET A 240 29.61 -14.42 18.33
N SER A 241 29.71 -14.77 19.61
CA SER A 241 30.71 -15.70 20.12
C SER A 241 30.13 -17.10 20.38
N SER A 242 28.85 -17.18 20.76
CA SER A 242 28.17 -18.46 20.99
C SER A 242 26.65 -18.37 20.75
N LEU A 243 26.07 -19.54 20.44
CA LEU A 243 24.65 -19.72 20.16
C LEU A 243 24.12 -21.00 20.83
N GLY A 244 23.25 -20.83 21.82
CA GLY A 244 22.52 -21.89 22.49
C GLY A 244 21.11 -22.09 21.90
N PHE A 245 20.64 -23.33 21.91
CA PHE A 245 19.32 -23.71 21.39
C PHE A 245 18.46 -24.29 22.51
N CYS A 246 17.27 -23.76 22.72
CA CYS A 246 16.36 -24.17 23.77
C CYS A 246 15.13 -24.89 23.17
N VAL A 247 14.78 -26.04 23.73
CA VAL A 247 13.57 -26.80 23.39
C VAL A 247 12.59 -26.83 24.56
N GLY A 248 11.31 -27.01 24.29
CA GLY A 248 10.28 -27.06 25.33
C GLY A 248 8.92 -26.61 24.83
N PRO A 249 7.89 -26.58 25.70
CA PRO A 249 6.59 -26.01 25.35
C PRO A 249 6.79 -24.59 24.81
N LYS A 250 5.92 -24.15 23.87
CA LYS A 250 5.85 -22.73 23.46
C LYS A 250 5.63 -21.95 24.75
N VAL A 251 6.69 -21.28 25.19
CA VAL A 251 6.54 -20.17 26.10
C VAL A 251 5.99 -19.07 25.22
N ASN A 252 4.66 -18.87 25.29
CA ASN A 252 4.14 -17.54 25.02
C ASN A 252 5.05 -16.62 25.84
N PRO A 253 5.63 -15.55 25.28
CA PRO A 253 6.63 -14.80 26.01
C PRO A 253 5.97 -14.05 27.17
N ASP A 254 5.70 -14.78 28.26
CA ASP A 254 5.26 -14.36 29.57
C ASP A 254 6.48 -13.76 30.31
N SER A 255 7.34 -13.03 29.60
CA SER A 255 8.33 -12.14 30.22
C SER A 255 7.66 -10.91 30.86
N GLY A 256 6.34 -10.94 31.10
CA GLY A 256 5.55 -9.76 31.46
C GLY A 256 5.52 -8.69 30.38
N SER A 257 6.09 -8.95 29.19
CA SER A 257 6.11 -8.03 28.07
C SER A 257 4.73 -7.97 27.43
N ARG A 258 3.94 -6.97 27.84
CA ARG A 258 2.70 -6.54 27.17
C ARG A 258 2.95 -5.80 25.84
N VAL A 259 4.13 -5.99 25.24
CA VAL A 259 4.41 -5.59 23.86
C VAL A 259 3.99 -6.76 22.98
N SER A 260 3.05 -6.51 22.07
CA SER A 260 2.50 -7.50 21.15
C SER A 260 2.35 -6.82 19.80
N VAL A 261 3.03 -7.36 18.81
CA VAL A 261 2.86 -6.95 17.42
C VAL A 261 2.31 -8.15 16.66
N GLU A 262 1.23 -7.96 15.91
CA GLU A 262 0.73 -8.95 14.97
C GLU A 262 1.29 -8.61 13.59
N ILE A 263 1.74 -9.62 12.86
CA ILE A 263 2.25 -9.48 11.51
C ILE A 263 1.43 -10.37 10.62
N ASP A 264 0.93 -9.78 9.56
CA ASP A 264 0.20 -10.47 8.50
C ASP A 264 0.90 -10.17 7.18
N LYS A 265 1.21 -11.22 6.44
CA LYS A 265 1.95 -11.14 5.18
C LYS A 265 1.19 -11.85 4.08
N ASP A 266 0.94 -11.10 3.02
CA ASP A 266 0.43 -11.64 1.77
C ASP A 266 1.56 -11.73 0.73
N ALA A 267 1.50 -12.74 -0.12
CA ALA A 267 2.37 -12.87 -1.28
C ALA A 267 1.53 -13.22 -2.51
N GLU A 268 1.74 -12.48 -3.59
CA GLU A 268 1.22 -12.82 -4.90
C GLU A 268 2.08 -13.92 -5.55
N CYS A 269 1.70 -14.39 -6.74
CA CYS A 269 2.61 -15.22 -7.51
C CYS A 269 3.88 -14.43 -7.90
N ALA A 270 5.00 -15.11 -8.07
CA ALA A 270 6.25 -14.48 -8.46
C ALA A 270 6.37 -14.39 -9.98
N ALA A 271 6.45 -13.17 -10.51
CA ALA A 271 6.62 -12.93 -11.94
C ALA A 271 8.06 -13.27 -12.36
N LEU A 272 8.22 -14.07 -13.42
CA LEU A 272 9.53 -14.39 -13.98
C LEU A 272 10.02 -13.23 -14.85
N ASN A 273 11.18 -12.68 -14.51
CA ASN A 273 11.85 -11.63 -15.25
C ASN A 273 12.58 -12.17 -16.48
N THR A 274 12.82 -11.29 -17.46
CA THR A 274 13.55 -11.65 -18.70
C THR A 274 14.99 -12.12 -18.47
N ASP A 275 15.59 -11.83 -17.32
CA ASP A 275 16.92 -12.29 -16.93
C ASP A 275 16.92 -13.66 -16.21
N GLY A 276 15.75 -14.27 -16.03
CA GLY A 276 15.57 -15.55 -15.35
C GLY A 276 15.46 -15.47 -13.83
N THR A 277 15.51 -14.26 -13.24
CA THR A 277 15.10 -14.05 -11.85
C THR A 277 13.58 -14.02 -11.74
N ALA A 278 13.04 -14.18 -10.53
CA ALA A 278 11.63 -14.03 -10.24
C ALA A 278 11.45 -12.93 -9.19
N THR A 279 10.41 -12.12 -9.32
CA THR A 279 10.03 -11.08 -8.36
C THR A 279 8.68 -11.41 -7.76
N VAL A 280 8.61 -11.53 -6.44
CA VAL A 280 7.35 -11.63 -5.71
C VAL A 280 7.03 -10.29 -5.07
N THR A 281 5.77 -9.88 -5.21
CA THR A 281 5.16 -8.70 -4.60
C THR A 281 4.11 -9.11 -3.58
N GLY A 282 3.82 -8.22 -2.65
CA GLY A 282 2.75 -8.42 -1.69
C GLY A 282 2.69 -7.28 -0.69
N THR A 283 1.96 -7.51 0.39
CA THR A 283 1.84 -6.54 1.49
C THR A 283 2.27 -7.15 2.81
N ILE A 284 2.82 -6.31 3.68
CA ILE A 284 3.10 -6.65 5.08
C ILE A 284 2.31 -5.67 5.93
N LYS A 285 1.49 -6.21 6.82
CA LYS A 285 0.74 -5.46 7.81
C LYS A 285 1.37 -5.72 9.17
N VAL A 286 1.67 -4.64 9.90
CA VAL A 286 2.21 -4.69 11.26
C VAL A 286 1.25 -3.94 12.17
N ASP A 287 0.72 -4.64 13.17
CA ASP A 287 -0.31 -4.13 14.09
C ASP A 287 0.18 -4.17 15.54
N ASN A 288 0.35 -3.01 16.19
CA ASN A 288 0.78 -2.94 17.58
C ASN A 288 -0.40 -3.02 18.56
N HIS A 289 -0.84 -4.23 18.86
CA HIS A 289 -1.83 -4.50 19.93
C HIS A 289 -1.23 -4.48 21.35
N GLY A 290 -0.03 -3.92 21.53
CA GLY A 290 0.66 -3.80 22.81
C GLY A 290 0.06 -2.73 23.72
N ARG A 291 0.67 -2.51 24.89
CA ARG A 291 0.33 -1.38 25.79
C ARG A 291 1.26 -0.18 25.67
N TRP A 292 2.27 -0.28 24.82
CA TRP A 292 3.31 0.73 24.68
C TRP A 292 3.56 0.99 23.20
N ALA A 293 4.00 2.20 22.89
CA ALA A 293 4.55 2.51 21.59
C ALA A 293 5.85 1.73 21.38
N VAL A 294 6.09 1.31 20.15
CA VAL A 294 7.25 0.52 19.76
C VAL A 294 7.95 1.16 18.57
N ARG A 295 9.23 0.87 18.39
CA ARG A 295 9.96 1.13 17.14
C ARG A 295 10.40 -0.19 16.52
N LEU A 296 10.19 -0.34 15.22
CA LEU A 296 10.68 -1.47 14.44
C LEU A 296 12.19 -1.27 14.18
N THR A 297 13.05 -2.11 14.74
CA THR A 297 14.51 -1.94 14.65
C THR A 297 15.12 -2.72 13.51
N SER A 298 14.46 -3.79 13.06
CA SER A 298 14.80 -4.51 11.83
C SER A 298 13.55 -5.10 11.20
N ALA A 299 13.59 -5.24 9.88
CA ALA A 299 12.58 -5.92 9.09
C ALA A 299 13.27 -6.64 7.93
N LEU A 300 13.32 -7.97 8.00
CA LEU A 300 14.02 -8.83 7.05
C LEU A 300 13.02 -9.74 6.33
N ASP A 301 12.98 -9.61 5.01
CA ASP A 301 12.19 -10.49 4.16
C ASP A 301 13.09 -11.57 3.55
N THR A 302 12.69 -12.84 3.67
CA THR A 302 13.45 -13.98 3.18
C THR A 302 12.56 -14.85 2.29
N VAL A 303 13.02 -15.21 1.09
CA VAL A 303 12.38 -16.23 0.26
C VAL A 303 13.06 -17.57 0.50
N LEU A 304 12.26 -18.57 0.82
CA LEU A 304 12.67 -19.94 1.12
C LEU A 304 12.15 -20.89 0.02
N SER A 305 12.93 -21.92 -0.31
CA SER A 305 12.42 -23.09 -1.03
C SER A 305 11.66 -24.05 -0.10
N GLU A 306 10.97 -25.07 -0.65
CA GLU A 306 10.28 -26.12 0.12
C GLU A 306 11.18 -26.91 1.12
N GLY A 307 12.50 -26.70 1.10
CA GLY A 307 13.46 -27.25 2.06
C GLY A 307 14.01 -26.24 3.06
N ASP A 308 13.35 -25.09 3.27
CA ASP A 308 13.80 -23.96 4.11
C ASP A 308 15.18 -23.38 3.71
N GLN A 309 15.62 -23.62 2.47
CA GLN A 309 16.84 -22.99 1.96
C GLN A 309 16.52 -21.56 1.55
N ALA A 310 17.22 -20.58 2.12
CA ALA A 310 17.13 -19.19 1.71
C ALA A 310 17.65 -19.00 0.28
N LEU A 311 16.78 -18.51 -0.60
CA LEU A 311 17.08 -18.17 -1.99
C LEU A 311 17.41 -16.67 -2.14
N ALA A 312 16.72 -15.83 -1.38
CA ALA A 312 17.01 -14.40 -1.28
C ALA A 312 16.67 -13.88 0.11
N ARG A 313 17.30 -12.77 0.46
CA ARG A 313 17.01 -12.01 1.67
C ARG A 313 17.22 -10.53 1.41
N THR A 314 16.28 -9.71 1.86
CA THR A 314 16.40 -8.25 1.80
C THR A 314 15.88 -7.60 3.07
N THR A 315 16.34 -6.40 3.35
CA THR A 315 15.72 -5.52 4.35
C THR A 315 14.50 -4.85 3.73
N ILE A 316 13.44 -4.63 4.51
CA ILE A 316 12.32 -3.77 4.14
C ILE A 316 12.55 -2.41 4.79
N ASP A 317 13.26 -1.54 4.08
CA ASP A 317 13.71 -0.25 4.62
C ASP A 317 12.54 0.62 5.10
N ASP A 318 11.36 0.51 4.48
CA ASP A 318 10.14 1.25 4.84
C ASP A 318 9.55 0.83 6.19
N LEU A 319 9.95 -0.31 6.76
CA LEU A 319 9.57 -0.73 8.10
C LEU A 319 10.65 -0.41 9.15
N VAL A 320 11.91 -0.20 8.76
CA VAL A 320 13.00 0.03 9.71
C VAL A 320 12.96 1.46 10.25
N GLY A 321 12.91 1.58 11.58
CA GLY A 321 12.80 2.85 12.30
C GLY A 321 11.38 3.36 12.43
N VAL A 322 10.38 2.66 11.87
CA VAL A 322 8.96 3.03 12.03
C VAL A 322 8.57 2.91 13.50
N GLU A 323 7.99 3.99 14.02
CA GLU A 323 7.41 4.05 15.36
C GLU A 323 5.91 3.79 15.25
N LEU A 324 5.40 2.84 16.03
CA LEU A 324 3.99 2.49 16.09
C LEU A 324 3.44 2.80 17.47
N ALA A 325 2.46 3.69 17.53
CA ALA A 325 1.65 3.90 18.72
C ALA A 325 0.84 2.64 19.08
N VAL A 326 0.21 2.67 20.25
CA VAL A 326 -0.70 1.58 20.69
C VAL A 326 -1.92 1.53 19.76
N ASP A 327 -2.28 0.33 19.33
CA ASP A 327 -3.35 0.03 18.38
C ASP A 327 -3.16 0.67 16.98
N GLU A 328 -1.93 1.07 16.66
CA GLU A 328 -1.56 1.55 15.33
C GLU A 328 -1.25 0.39 14.38
N VAL A 329 -1.70 0.56 13.14
CA VAL A 329 -1.50 -0.38 12.05
C VAL A 329 -0.78 0.31 10.91
N ILE A 330 0.30 -0.29 10.44
CA ILE A 330 0.96 0.10 9.20
C ILE A 330 0.85 -1.02 8.17
N THR A 331 0.69 -0.64 6.90
CA THR A 331 0.75 -1.56 5.75
C THR A 331 1.80 -1.03 4.78
N VAL A 332 2.72 -1.91 4.40
CA VAL A 332 3.82 -1.60 3.48
C VAL A 332 3.82 -2.62 2.35
N ASP A 333 3.91 -2.13 1.12
CA ASP A 333 4.12 -2.97 -0.05
C ASP A 333 5.58 -3.43 -0.09
N TYR A 334 5.83 -4.68 -0.45
CA TYR A 334 7.19 -5.19 -0.61
C TYR A 334 7.38 -5.84 -1.98
N ALA A 335 8.64 -5.88 -2.40
CA ALA A 335 9.08 -6.63 -3.58
C ALA A 335 10.44 -7.26 -3.30
N ILE A 336 10.56 -8.58 -3.52
CA ILE A 336 11.84 -9.29 -3.41
C ILE A 336 12.11 -10.08 -4.70
N THR A 337 13.31 -9.88 -5.24
CA THR A 337 13.78 -10.54 -6.47
C THR A 337 14.78 -11.62 -6.11
N PHE A 338 14.63 -12.82 -6.69
CA PHE A 338 15.42 -14.00 -6.37
C PHE A 338 15.61 -14.91 -7.59
N GLU A 339 16.60 -15.79 -7.56
CA GLU A 339 16.76 -16.82 -8.60
C GLU A 339 15.96 -18.08 -8.21
N PRO A 340 14.94 -18.49 -8.98
CA PRO A 340 14.06 -19.60 -8.58
C PRO A 340 14.73 -20.98 -8.64
N GLN A 341 15.90 -21.10 -9.30
CA GLN A 341 16.66 -22.35 -9.43
C GLN A 341 15.85 -23.53 -10.01
N GLY A 342 14.85 -23.23 -10.86
CA GLY A 342 13.96 -24.22 -11.47
C GLY A 342 12.85 -24.74 -10.55
N LEU A 343 12.68 -24.16 -9.37
CA LEU A 343 11.56 -24.43 -8.46
C LEU A 343 10.33 -23.60 -8.87
N THR A 344 9.15 -24.05 -8.47
CA THR A 344 7.86 -23.39 -8.78
C THR A 344 7.02 -23.06 -7.54
N SER A 345 7.48 -23.42 -6.34
CA SER A 345 6.77 -23.29 -5.07
C SER A 345 7.75 -22.78 -4.01
N PHE A 346 7.32 -21.77 -3.25
CA PHE A 346 8.17 -21.02 -2.34
C PHE A 346 7.40 -20.57 -1.11
N VAL A 347 8.14 -20.15 -0.08
CA VAL A 347 7.59 -19.50 1.11
C VAL A 347 8.33 -18.18 1.30
N ASN A 348 7.60 -17.09 1.46
CA ASN A 348 8.16 -15.80 1.82
C ASN A 348 7.94 -15.57 3.32
N PHE A 349 9.02 -15.29 4.03
CA PHE A 349 9.10 -15.22 5.48
C PHE A 349 9.58 -13.83 5.90
N ILE A 350 8.77 -13.12 6.66
CA ILE A 350 9.13 -11.83 7.25
C ILE A 350 9.57 -12.03 8.70
N GLU A 351 10.65 -11.36 9.08
CA GLU A 351 11.14 -11.27 10.44
C GLU A 351 11.26 -9.81 10.84
N VAL A 352 10.62 -9.38 11.94
CA VAL A 352 10.84 -8.05 12.51
C VAL A 352 11.28 -8.13 13.97
N THR A 353 12.11 -7.17 14.35
CA THR A 353 12.46 -6.91 15.75
C THR A 353 11.92 -5.55 16.16
N ILE A 354 11.54 -5.42 17.42
CA ILE A 354 10.99 -4.19 17.98
C ILE A 354 11.69 -3.80 19.27
N GLU A 355 11.68 -2.50 19.56
CA GLU A 355 12.07 -1.92 20.84
C GLU A 355 10.92 -1.09 21.41
N ARG A 356 10.88 -0.94 22.73
CA ARG A 356 9.94 -0.03 23.38
C ARG A 356 10.43 1.41 23.19
N LEU A 357 9.53 2.32 22.81
CA LEU A 357 9.93 3.68 22.43
C LEU A 357 10.37 4.55 23.61
N ASP A 358 9.82 4.31 24.80
CA ASP A 358 10.02 5.10 26.02
C ASP A 358 11.34 4.82 26.76
N ASN A 359 11.85 3.59 26.71
CA ASN A 359 13.08 3.21 27.41
C ASN A 359 14.12 2.52 26.53
N GLY A 360 13.89 2.42 25.22
CA GLY A 360 14.79 1.73 24.29
C GLY A 360 15.00 0.26 24.63
N GLU A 361 14.14 -0.34 25.46
CA GLU A 361 14.28 -1.74 25.83
C GLU A 361 13.92 -2.59 24.61
N ALA A 362 14.96 -2.99 23.87
CA ALA A 362 14.89 -4.02 22.86
C ALA A 362 14.47 -5.32 23.54
N ARG A 363 13.17 -5.63 23.51
CA ARG A 363 12.70 -6.92 23.98
C ARG A 363 12.91 -7.91 22.85
N HIS A 364 13.82 -8.85 23.06
CA HIS A 364 14.29 -9.89 22.14
C HIS A 364 13.17 -10.86 21.67
N LYS A 365 12.14 -10.32 21.04
CA LYS A 365 11.05 -11.04 20.40
C LYS A 365 11.22 -10.83 18.91
N VAL A 366 11.24 -11.96 18.22
CA VAL A 366 11.23 -12.00 16.77
C VAL A 366 9.80 -12.32 16.38
N TYR A 367 9.13 -11.34 15.79
CA TYR A 367 7.79 -11.52 15.23
C TYR A 367 7.95 -11.90 13.77
N ASN A 368 7.20 -12.90 13.33
CA ASN A 368 7.30 -13.38 11.97
C ASN A 368 5.97 -13.88 11.44
N ASP A 369 5.88 -13.89 10.11
CA ASP A 369 4.76 -14.50 9.39
C ASP A 369 5.25 -15.10 8.06
N ARG A 370 4.44 -15.98 7.45
CA ARG A 370 4.77 -16.74 6.25
C ARG A 370 3.65 -16.70 5.23
N ALA A 371 3.98 -16.35 4.00
CA ALA A 371 3.11 -16.48 2.84
C ALA A 371 3.67 -17.52 1.85
N ALA A 372 2.88 -18.53 1.51
CA ALA A 372 3.25 -19.48 0.46
C ALA A 372 2.87 -18.89 -0.91
N PHE A 373 3.73 -19.06 -1.92
CA PHE A 373 3.48 -18.57 -3.27
C PHE A 373 4.10 -19.48 -4.33
N VAL A 374 3.69 -19.30 -5.58
CA VAL A 374 4.20 -20.03 -6.76
C VAL A 374 4.80 -19.06 -7.76
N LEU A 375 5.59 -19.55 -8.73
CA LEU A 375 5.83 -18.73 -9.93
C LEU A 375 4.47 -18.45 -10.57
N CYS A 376 4.25 -17.22 -11.03
CA CYS A 376 3.13 -16.98 -11.92
C CYS A 376 3.30 -17.94 -13.09
N ASP A 377 2.25 -18.70 -13.42
CA ASP A 377 2.17 -19.30 -14.74
C ASP A 377 2.50 -18.17 -15.71
N GLU A 378 3.46 -18.38 -16.64
CA GLU A 378 3.81 -17.37 -17.65
C GLU A 378 2.50 -16.83 -18.19
N GLY A 379 2.14 -15.62 -17.75
CA GLY A 379 0.80 -15.12 -17.97
C GLY A 379 0.61 -15.08 -19.46
N GLU A 380 -0.40 -15.80 -19.96
CA GLU A 380 -1.11 -15.24 -21.09
C GLU A 380 -1.46 -13.83 -20.63
N GLU A 381 -0.78 -12.83 -21.20
CA GLU A 381 -1.23 -11.44 -21.18
C GLU A 381 -2.76 -11.47 -21.27
N PRO A 382 -3.50 -10.75 -20.40
CA PRO A 382 -4.95 -10.80 -20.41
C PRO A 382 -5.39 -10.61 -21.85
N ALA A 383 -5.98 -11.67 -22.43
CA ALA A 383 -6.11 -11.75 -23.87
C ALA A 383 -6.89 -10.50 -24.31
N GLU A 384 -6.28 -9.68 -25.18
CA GLU A 384 -6.87 -8.41 -25.58
C GLU A 384 -8.30 -8.68 -26.07
N THR A 385 -9.29 -7.99 -25.50
CA THR A 385 -10.68 -8.14 -25.91
C THR A 385 -11.03 -7.07 -26.93
N VAL A 386 -11.81 -7.44 -27.94
CA VAL A 386 -12.35 -6.54 -28.97
C VAL A 386 -13.87 -6.49 -28.85
N GLN A 387 -14.44 -5.30 -29.01
CA GLN A 387 -15.89 -5.10 -29.06
C GLN A 387 -16.39 -5.38 -30.48
N VAL A 388 -17.43 -6.21 -30.59
CA VAL A 388 -18.06 -6.60 -31.86
C VAL A 388 -19.54 -6.24 -31.81
N SER A 389 -20.05 -5.72 -32.93
CA SER A 389 -21.47 -5.44 -33.11
C SER A 389 -22.05 -6.17 -34.31
N ILE A 390 -23.26 -6.72 -34.17
CA ILE A 390 -23.97 -7.49 -35.22
C ILE A 390 -25.34 -6.89 -35.47
N MET A 391 -25.57 -6.39 -36.69
CA MET A 391 -26.90 -6.02 -37.20
C MET A 391 -27.51 -7.19 -37.98
N LYS A 392 -28.80 -7.47 -37.77
CA LYS A 392 -29.53 -8.46 -38.56
C LYS A 392 -30.44 -7.77 -39.57
N HIS A 393 -30.30 -8.18 -40.83
CA HIS A 393 -31.11 -7.68 -41.95
C HIS A 393 -32.13 -8.74 -42.38
N LEU A 394 -33.27 -8.27 -42.90
CA LEU A 394 -34.26 -9.11 -43.57
C LEU A 394 -34.50 -8.54 -44.98
N CYS A 395 -34.03 -9.25 -46.01
CA CYS A 395 -34.06 -8.80 -47.41
C CYS A 395 -35.18 -9.48 -48.20
N ASP A 396 -35.94 -8.71 -48.97
CA ASP A 396 -36.93 -9.27 -49.92
C ASP A 396 -36.30 -9.57 -51.29
N GLU A 397 -35.42 -8.70 -51.79
CA GLU A 397 -34.90 -8.75 -53.17
C GLU A 397 -33.44 -9.22 -53.27
N VAL A 398 -32.64 -9.07 -52.20
CA VAL A 398 -31.23 -9.46 -52.18
C VAL A 398 -31.11 -10.91 -51.70
N THR A 399 -30.64 -11.79 -52.58
CA THR A 399 -30.62 -13.26 -52.35
C THR A 399 -29.24 -13.88 -52.45
N THR A 400 -28.20 -13.08 -52.68
CA THR A 400 -26.81 -13.53 -52.73
C THR A 400 -25.86 -12.48 -52.15
N VAL A 401 -24.70 -12.92 -51.65
CA VAL A 401 -23.62 -12.02 -51.21
C VAL A 401 -23.13 -11.13 -52.36
N ALA A 402 -23.14 -11.63 -53.59
CA ALA A 402 -22.75 -10.84 -54.76
C ALA A 402 -23.73 -9.69 -55.03
N GLU A 403 -25.04 -9.91 -54.88
CA GLU A 403 -26.07 -8.85 -54.98
C GLU A 403 -25.92 -7.85 -53.84
N PHE A 404 -25.69 -8.31 -52.61
CA PHE A 404 -25.45 -7.44 -51.46
C PHE A 404 -24.22 -6.54 -51.68
N ASN A 405 -23.10 -7.11 -52.11
CA ASN A 405 -21.89 -6.35 -52.45
C ASN A 405 -22.13 -5.37 -53.62
N ALA A 406 -22.99 -5.72 -54.58
CA ALA A 406 -23.34 -4.82 -55.68
C ALA A 406 -24.13 -3.60 -55.19
N VAL A 407 -25.09 -3.79 -54.28
CA VAL A 407 -25.83 -2.71 -53.61
C VAL A 407 -24.87 -1.81 -52.84
N GLU A 408 -24.00 -2.41 -52.01
CA GLU A 408 -23.02 -1.69 -51.20
C GLU A 408 -22.08 -0.82 -52.06
N ASN A 409 -21.58 -1.37 -53.17
CA ASN A 409 -20.67 -0.64 -54.07
C ASN A 409 -21.38 0.46 -54.88
N ALA A 410 -22.68 0.32 -55.13
CA ALA A 410 -23.46 1.35 -55.81
C ALA A 410 -23.57 2.62 -54.95
N GLY A 411 -23.70 2.46 -53.62
CA GLY A 411 -23.89 3.56 -52.67
C GLY A 411 -25.29 4.19 -52.75
N ALA A 412 -25.50 5.23 -51.96
CA ALA A 412 -26.77 5.93 -51.82
C ALA A 412 -26.60 7.45 -51.89
N GLY A 413 -27.70 8.20 -52.09
CA GLY A 413 -27.69 9.66 -52.15
C GLY A 413 -26.82 10.25 -53.28
N GLY A 414 -26.64 9.50 -54.37
CA GLY A 414 -25.77 9.89 -55.49
C GLY A 414 -24.26 9.87 -55.18
N GLN A 415 -23.85 9.33 -54.04
CA GLN A 415 -22.46 9.13 -53.68
C GLN A 415 -22.03 7.68 -53.99
N PRO A 416 -20.80 7.45 -54.47
CA PRO A 416 -20.29 6.09 -54.63
C PRO A 416 -20.20 5.42 -53.27
N GLY A 417 -20.57 4.14 -53.22
CA GLY A 417 -20.48 3.33 -52.01
C GLY A 417 -19.16 2.60 -51.89
N GLY A 418 -19.22 1.45 -51.24
CA GLY A 418 -18.07 0.61 -50.92
C GLY A 418 -18.06 0.20 -49.46
N PHE A 419 -17.34 -0.88 -49.18
CA PHE A 419 -17.14 -1.42 -47.85
C PHE A 419 -16.56 -0.36 -46.90
N GLY A 420 -17.15 -0.23 -45.71
CA GLY A 420 -16.74 0.75 -44.68
C GLY A 420 -17.19 2.19 -44.93
N THR A 421 -17.93 2.47 -46.01
CA THR A 421 -18.39 3.84 -46.32
C THR A 421 -19.82 4.08 -45.85
N ALA A 422 -20.13 5.30 -45.39
CA ALA A 422 -21.51 5.67 -45.03
C ALA A 422 -22.52 5.51 -46.19
N PRO A 423 -22.22 5.92 -47.44
CA PRO A 423 -23.12 5.67 -48.57
C PRO A 423 -23.33 4.18 -48.86
N GLY A 424 -22.32 3.33 -48.65
CA GLY A 424 -22.42 1.88 -48.79
C GLY A 424 -23.34 1.26 -47.74
N LEU A 425 -23.13 1.61 -46.46
CA LEU A 425 -23.99 1.17 -45.36
C LEU A 425 -25.45 1.58 -45.60
N VAL A 426 -25.69 2.85 -45.92
CA VAL A 426 -27.04 3.37 -46.22
C VAL A 426 -27.70 2.59 -47.36
N ALA A 427 -26.97 2.34 -48.46
CA ALA A 427 -27.49 1.56 -49.58
C ALA A 427 -27.90 0.13 -49.16
N THR A 428 -27.08 -0.53 -48.33
CA THR A 428 -27.38 -1.88 -47.85
C THR A 428 -28.57 -1.92 -46.91
N VAL A 429 -28.70 -0.97 -45.97
CA VAL A 429 -29.85 -0.93 -45.05
C VAL A 429 -31.13 -0.58 -45.82
N LEU A 430 -31.06 0.28 -46.84
CA LEU A 430 -32.23 0.57 -47.69
C LEU A 430 -32.70 -0.64 -48.49
N ALA A 431 -31.77 -1.40 -49.08
CA ALA A 431 -32.11 -2.61 -49.85
C ALA A 431 -32.52 -3.79 -48.95
N CYS A 432 -31.97 -3.83 -47.74
CA CYS A 432 -32.18 -4.86 -46.75
C CYS A 432 -32.36 -4.21 -45.37
N PRO A 433 -33.57 -3.74 -45.02
CA PRO A 433 -33.77 -3.08 -43.73
C PRO A 433 -33.46 -4.01 -42.55
N THR A 434 -32.94 -3.44 -41.47
CA THR A 434 -32.67 -4.18 -40.23
C THR A 434 -33.98 -4.58 -39.56
N ILE A 435 -33.93 -5.67 -38.80
CA ILE A 435 -35.01 -6.10 -37.90
C ILE A 435 -34.63 -5.80 -36.46
N VAL A 436 -35.64 -5.58 -35.63
CA VAL A 436 -35.50 -5.44 -34.18
C VAL A 436 -36.12 -6.64 -33.47
N LEU A 437 -35.76 -6.90 -32.21
CA LEU A 437 -36.35 -7.99 -31.45
C LEU A 437 -37.84 -7.73 -31.13
N THR A 438 -38.60 -8.79 -30.86
CA THR A 438 -40.01 -8.68 -30.51
C THR A 438 -40.17 -8.08 -29.11
N GLY A 439 -40.84 -6.93 -29.03
CA GLY A 439 -41.02 -6.18 -27.77
C GLY A 439 -40.25 -4.86 -27.78
N ASP A 440 -39.26 -4.74 -28.66
CA ASP A 440 -38.57 -3.50 -28.95
C ASP A 440 -39.40 -2.59 -29.86
N VAL A 441 -39.14 -1.28 -29.77
CA VAL A 441 -39.82 -0.30 -30.63
C VAL A 441 -38.75 0.42 -31.43
N PRO A 442 -38.70 0.23 -32.76
CA PRO A 442 -37.80 0.98 -33.62
C PRO A 442 -37.98 2.48 -33.38
N LYS A 443 -36.90 3.25 -33.51
CA LYS A 443 -36.98 4.70 -33.36
C LYS A 443 -38.05 5.26 -34.32
N PRO A 444 -38.92 6.18 -33.87
CA PRO A 444 -39.94 6.77 -34.74
C PRO A 444 -39.30 7.38 -36.00
N GLY A 445 -39.81 6.99 -37.18
CA GLY A 445 -39.29 7.45 -38.47
C GLY A 445 -38.12 6.61 -39.02
N ALA A 446 -37.64 5.62 -38.27
CA ALA A 446 -36.61 4.71 -38.76
C ALA A 446 -37.15 3.70 -39.78
N ILE A 447 -36.45 3.52 -40.89
CA ILE A 447 -36.70 2.47 -41.87
C ILE A 447 -36.18 1.15 -41.29
N THR A 448 -37.09 0.18 -41.15
CA THR A 448 -36.86 -1.16 -40.55
C THR A 448 -37.78 -2.18 -41.22
N ASN A 449 -37.44 -3.47 -41.18
CA ASN A 449 -38.31 -4.56 -41.61
C ASN A 449 -39.17 -5.14 -40.46
N GLY A 450 -39.27 -4.41 -39.35
CA GLY A 450 -40.17 -4.71 -38.24
C GLY A 450 -39.54 -5.57 -37.15
N ASN A 451 -40.41 -6.13 -36.31
CA ASN A 451 -40.05 -6.93 -35.16
C ASN A 451 -40.00 -8.41 -35.51
N VAL A 452 -38.83 -9.03 -35.43
CA VAL A 452 -38.65 -10.47 -35.60
C VAL A 452 -37.53 -10.93 -34.68
N ASP A 453 -37.74 -12.02 -33.96
CA ASP A 453 -36.72 -12.60 -33.07
C ASP A 453 -35.63 -13.33 -33.87
N PHE A 454 -34.40 -13.22 -33.38
CA PHE A 454 -33.22 -13.90 -33.92
C PHE A 454 -32.16 -14.01 -32.83
N ASP A 455 -31.41 -15.10 -32.85
CA ASP A 455 -30.38 -15.39 -31.85
C ASP A 455 -29.06 -15.75 -32.53
N PHE A 456 -27.95 -15.49 -31.85
CA PHE A 456 -26.61 -15.91 -32.29
C PHE A 456 -25.87 -16.68 -31.18
N SER A 457 -25.00 -17.61 -31.60
CA SER A 457 -23.94 -18.19 -30.78
C SER A 457 -22.60 -17.65 -31.27
N VAL A 458 -21.78 -17.16 -30.35
CA VAL A 458 -20.43 -16.64 -30.60
C VAL A 458 -19.42 -17.53 -29.90
N VAL A 459 -18.44 -18.06 -30.61
CA VAL A 459 -17.31 -18.81 -30.05
C VAL A 459 -16.04 -18.00 -30.30
N ALA A 460 -15.42 -17.50 -29.22
CA ALA A 460 -14.20 -16.70 -29.27
C ALA A 460 -12.94 -17.57 -29.44
N ALA A 461 -11.79 -16.92 -29.66
CA ALA A 461 -10.52 -17.59 -29.95
C ALA A 461 -10.01 -18.49 -28.80
N ASP A 462 -10.33 -18.11 -27.56
CA ASP A 462 -10.06 -18.88 -26.33
C ASP A 462 -11.03 -20.07 -26.13
N GLY A 463 -12.00 -20.24 -27.02
CA GLY A 463 -13.05 -21.26 -26.94
C GLY A 463 -14.26 -20.86 -26.10
N THR A 464 -14.28 -19.64 -25.54
CA THR A 464 -15.42 -19.12 -24.78
C THR A 464 -16.63 -18.97 -25.69
N THR A 465 -17.78 -19.48 -25.25
CA THR A 465 -19.04 -19.42 -26.00
C THR A 465 -20.02 -18.45 -25.35
N GLN A 466 -20.59 -17.54 -26.13
CA GLN A 466 -21.63 -16.60 -25.73
C GLN A 466 -22.90 -16.85 -26.56
N ILE A 467 -24.06 -16.75 -25.93
CA ILE A 467 -25.36 -16.84 -26.62
C ILE A 467 -26.01 -15.47 -26.54
N LEU A 468 -26.25 -14.86 -27.70
CA LEU A 468 -26.92 -13.58 -27.86
C LEU A 468 -28.39 -13.86 -28.12
N SER A 469 -29.19 -13.84 -27.05
CA SER A 469 -30.62 -14.20 -27.10
C SER A 469 -31.48 -13.39 -26.12
N SER A 470 -31.05 -12.18 -25.76
CA SER A 470 -31.78 -11.32 -24.80
C SER A 470 -31.67 -9.84 -25.15
N ASP A 471 -32.71 -9.06 -24.82
CA ASP A 471 -32.75 -7.59 -25.02
C ASP A 471 -31.59 -6.87 -24.33
N GLY A 472 -30.99 -7.45 -23.27
CA GLY A 472 -29.93 -6.83 -22.49
C GLY A 472 -28.65 -6.56 -23.29
N ASP A 473 -28.37 -7.39 -24.29
CA ASP A 473 -27.20 -7.28 -25.18
C ASP A 473 -27.56 -6.61 -26.51
N PHE A 474 -28.85 -6.31 -26.72
CA PHE A 474 -29.38 -5.71 -27.94
C PHE A 474 -29.53 -4.20 -27.77
N MET A 475 -28.80 -3.44 -28.58
CA MET A 475 -28.79 -2.00 -28.56
C MET A 475 -29.67 -1.45 -29.70
N GLN A 476 -30.76 -0.78 -29.34
CA GLN A 476 -31.57 -0.03 -30.29
C GLN A 476 -30.82 1.22 -30.76
N GLN A 477 -30.58 1.34 -32.07
CA GLN A 477 -29.90 2.49 -32.66
C GLN A 477 -30.55 2.92 -33.98
N ALA A 478 -30.28 4.16 -34.37
CA ALA A 478 -30.69 4.66 -35.69
C ALA A 478 -29.72 5.72 -36.22
N LEU A 479 -29.48 5.69 -37.51
CA LEU A 479 -28.66 6.67 -38.24
C LEU A 479 -29.56 7.57 -39.09
N CYS A 480 -29.59 8.86 -38.80
CA CYS A 480 -30.44 9.83 -39.49
C CYS A 480 -29.70 10.56 -40.62
N GLU A 481 -30.43 11.05 -41.63
CA GLU A 481 -29.85 11.64 -42.84
C GLU A 481 -28.86 12.79 -42.55
N ASP A 482 -29.14 13.60 -41.53
CA ASP A 482 -28.29 14.71 -41.09
C ASP A 482 -26.98 14.26 -40.42
N VAL A 483 -26.96 13.04 -39.87
CA VAL A 483 -25.76 12.42 -39.27
C VAL A 483 -24.90 11.78 -40.35
N VAL A 484 -25.50 10.94 -41.21
CA VAL A 484 -24.75 10.22 -42.26
C VAL A 484 -24.48 11.05 -43.50
N MET A 485 -25.11 12.23 -43.62
CA MET A 485 -25.01 13.14 -44.76
C MET A 485 -25.43 12.48 -46.09
N VAL A 486 -26.44 11.62 -46.04
CA VAL A 486 -27.02 10.91 -47.19
C VAL A 486 -28.54 11.13 -47.17
N ASP A 487 -29.08 11.58 -48.30
CA ASP A 487 -30.53 11.71 -48.54
C ASP A 487 -31.12 10.32 -48.78
N VAL A 488 -31.74 9.76 -47.74
CA VAL A 488 -32.23 8.38 -47.67
C VAL A 488 -33.58 8.26 -48.38
N ASN A 489 -34.42 9.30 -48.30
CA ASN A 489 -35.75 9.31 -48.92
C ASN A 489 -35.79 9.92 -50.34
N GLU A 490 -34.64 10.38 -50.84
CA GLU A 490 -34.43 10.98 -52.16
C GLU A 490 -35.28 12.23 -52.43
N ASN A 491 -35.63 12.99 -51.39
CA ASN A 491 -36.45 14.20 -51.52
C ASN A 491 -35.65 15.48 -51.82
N GLY A 492 -34.32 15.38 -51.83
CA GLY A 492 -33.38 16.48 -52.07
C GLY A 492 -33.02 17.29 -50.83
N MET A 493 -33.40 16.86 -49.63
CA MET A 493 -33.10 17.49 -48.34
C MET A 493 -32.58 16.45 -47.36
N LEU A 494 -31.76 16.88 -46.38
CA LEU A 494 -31.33 16.03 -45.27
C LEU A 494 -32.19 16.35 -44.05
N GLU A 495 -32.93 15.36 -43.56
CA GLU A 495 -33.89 15.48 -42.48
C GLU A 495 -33.45 14.70 -41.23
N ALA A 496 -33.49 15.35 -40.05
CA ALA A 496 -33.04 14.74 -38.80
C ALA A 496 -33.99 13.67 -38.23
N ASP A 497 -35.22 13.58 -38.76
CA ASP A 497 -36.26 12.63 -38.37
C ASP A 497 -36.47 11.51 -39.40
N VAL A 498 -35.72 11.52 -40.50
CA VAL A 498 -35.63 10.41 -41.45
C VAL A 498 -34.40 9.61 -41.10
N CYS A 499 -34.60 8.39 -40.60
CA CYS A 499 -33.51 7.56 -40.10
C CYS A 499 -33.57 6.14 -40.67
N LEU A 500 -32.43 5.48 -40.60
CA LEU A 500 -32.27 4.05 -40.81
C LEU A 500 -32.17 3.40 -39.44
N ASP A 501 -32.91 2.31 -39.22
CA ASP A 501 -32.67 1.50 -38.03
C ASP A 501 -31.30 0.80 -38.18
N THR A 502 -30.52 0.82 -37.10
CA THR A 502 -29.22 0.15 -37.02
C THR A 502 -29.11 -0.60 -35.70
N SER A 503 -30.23 -1.13 -35.21
CA SER A 503 -30.26 -1.90 -33.98
C SER A 503 -29.41 -3.17 -34.10
N MET A 504 -28.64 -3.48 -33.06
CA MET A 504 -27.56 -4.47 -33.13
C MET A 504 -27.29 -5.14 -31.78
N TYR A 505 -26.80 -6.38 -31.80
CA TYR A 505 -26.12 -6.93 -30.62
C TYR A 505 -24.73 -6.29 -30.46
N THR A 506 -24.28 -6.03 -29.23
CA THR A 506 -22.90 -5.61 -28.93
C THR A 506 -22.32 -6.46 -27.81
N PHE A 507 -21.13 -7.02 -28.02
CA PHE A 507 -20.47 -7.92 -27.07
C PHE A 507 -18.95 -7.84 -27.19
N GLU A 508 -18.22 -8.38 -26.22
CA GLU A 508 -16.75 -8.44 -26.20
C GLU A 508 -16.26 -9.87 -26.42
N VAL A 509 -15.19 -10.05 -27.19
CA VAL A 509 -14.55 -11.35 -27.46
C VAL A 509 -13.04 -11.20 -27.39
N VAL A 510 -12.36 -12.28 -27.02
CA VAL A 510 -10.90 -12.35 -27.11
C VAL A 510 -10.46 -12.21 -28.57
N ASP A 511 -9.44 -11.38 -28.81
CA ASP A 511 -8.86 -11.15 -30.13
C ASP A 511 -8.44 -12.46 -30.81
N GLY A 512 -8.63 -12.52 -32.13
CA GLY A 512 -8.40 -13.70 -32.96
C GLY A 512 -9.67 -14.30 -33.55
N THR A 513 -9.65 -15.60 -33.87
CA THR A 513 -10.73 -16.25 -34.63
C THR A 513 -12.01 -16.34 -33.82
N VAL A 514 -13.05 -15.62 -34.26
CA VAL A 514 -14.38 -15.64 -33.66
C VAL A 514 -15.42 -16.24 -34.61
N VAL A 515 -16.07 -17.32 -34.20
CA VAL A 515 -17.13 -17.99 -34.96
C VAL A 515 -18.51 -17.53 -34.47
N ILE A 516 -19.27 -16.86 -35.34
CA ILE A 516 -20.63 -16.39 -35.05
C ILE A 516 -21.61 -17.19 -35.89
N SER A 517 -22.54 -17.91 -35.25
CA SER A 517 -23.56 -18.72 -35.91
C SER A 517 -24.95 -18.29 -35.49
N GLU A 518 -25.85 -18.11 -36.45
CA GLU A 518 -27.27 -17.84 -36.18
C GLU A 518 -27.95 -19.10 -35.63
N THR A 519 -28.51 -19.02 -34.42
CA THR A 519 -29.16 -20.15 -33.73
C THR A 519 -30.68 -20.13 -33.88
N GLU A 520 -31.27 -18.95 -34.08
CA GLU A 520 -32.67 -18.77 -34.44
C GLU A 520 -32.76 -17.93 -35.71
N VAL A 521 -33.19 -18.56 -36.81
CA VAL A 521 -33.29 -17.91 -38.13
C VAL A 521 -34.72 -17.39 -38.32
N PRO A 522 -34.91 -16.07 -38.53
CA PRO A 522 -36.23 -15.51 -38.74
C PRO A 522 -36.88 -16.03 -40.03
N GLU A 523 -38.18 -16.25 -40.01
CA GLU A 523 -38.93 -16.74 -41.17
C GLU A 523 -38.79 -15.76 -42.35
N GLY A 524 -38.46 -16.28 -43.54
CA GLY A 524 -38.21 -15.46 -44.74
C GLY A 524 -36.77 -14.97 -44.88
N SER A 525 -35.91 -15.17 -43.89
CA SER A 525 -34.47 -14.92 -44.01
C SER A 525 -33.82 -15.91 -44.97
N THR A 526 -32.93 -15.42 -45.83
CA THR A 526 -32.10 -16.25 -46.73
C THR A 526 -30.89 -16.86 -46.02
N GLY A 527 -30.66 -16.54 -44.73
CA GLY A 527 -29.51 -17.02 -43.95
C GLY A 527 -28.17 -16.47 -44.44
N LEU A 528 -28.20 -15.42 -45.26
CA LEU A 528 -27.00 -14.76 -45.78
C LEU A 528 -26.50 -13.75 -44.75
N GLY A 529 -25.22 -13.82 -44.43
CA GLY A 529 -24.53 -12.87 -43.57
C GLY A 529 -23.34 -12.25 -44.29
N THR A 530 -23.06 -10.98 -44.00
CA THR A 530 -21.80 -10.34 -44.36
C THR A 530 -21.32 -9.52 -43.16
N ILE A 531 -20.01 -9.49 -42.90
CA ILE A 531 -19.42 -8.69 -41.83
C ILE A 531 -19.16 -7.30 -42.38
N ARG A 532 -19.59 -6.25 -41.68
CA ARG A 532 -19.42 -4.85 -42.09
C ARG A 532 -19.03 -3.99 -40.89
N PHE A 533 -18.16 -3.02 -41.13
CA PHE A 533 -17.79 -2.02 -40.13
C PHE A 533 -18.82 -0.89 -40.10
N THR A 534 -19.07 -0.36 -38.90
CA THR A 534 -19.74 0.94 -38.77
C THR A 534 -18.75 2.03 -39.16
N PRO A 535 -19.05 2.86 -40.19
CA PRO A 535 -18.14 3.90 -40.64
C PRO A 535 -17.75 4.85 -39.49
N GLY A 536 -16.44 5.06 -39.29
CA GLY A 536 -15.91 5.96 -38.25
C GLY A 536 -15.58 5.31 -36.90
N SER A 537 -15.60 3.97 -36.77
CA SER A 537 -14.96 3.30 -35.64
C SER A 537 -13.43 3.42 -35.72
N GLU A 538 -12.76 3.59 -34.58
CA GLU A 538 -11.28 3.70 -34.54
C GLU A 538 -10.58 2.37 -34.94
N ASP A 539 -11.35 1.28 -35.06
CA ASP A 539 -10.90 -0.09 -35.32
C ASP A 539 -10.71 -0.43 -36.82
N GLU A 540 -11.03 0.50 -37.72
CA GLU A 540 -11.04 0.29 -39.18
C GLU A 540 -9.67 -0.17 -39.74
N THR A 541 -8.57 0.19 -39.07
CA THR A 541 -7.21 -0.14 -39.53
C THR A 541 -6.68 -1.47 -38.99
N ALA A 542 -7.14 -1.92 -37.82
CA ALA A 542 -6.63 -3.13 -37.16
C ALA A 542 -7.20 -4.43 -37.79
N LEU A 543 -8.45 -4.41 -38.25
CA LEU A 543 -9.18 -5.60 -38.69
C LEU A 543 -9.36 -5.72 -40.21
N ALA A 544 -9.06 -4.68 -41.00
CA ALA A 544 -9.11 -4.74 -42.47
C ALA A 544 -8.12 -5.77 -43.08
N THR A 545 -7.16 -6.25 -42.29
CA THR A 545 -6.14 -7.24 -42.69
C THR A 545 -6.49 -8.70 -42.40
N SER A 546 -7.55 -9.00 -41.66
CA SER A 546 -7.80 -10.35 -41.10
C SER A 546 -9.12 -11.01 -41.51
N ILE A 547 -10.08 -10.28 -42.09
CA ILE A 547 -11.38 -10.84 -42.50
C ILE A 547 -11.22 -11.84 -43.67
N GLY A 548 -11.48 -13.11 -43.39
CA GLY A 548 -11.68 -14.15 -44.41
C GLY A 548 -13.09 -14.11 -45.02
N ASP A 549 -13.24 -14.64 -46.23
CA ASP A 549 -14.55 -14.77 -46.90
C ASP A 549 -15.56 -15.49 -45.99
N VAL A 550 -16.77 -14.93 -45.84
CA VAL A 550 -17.89 -15.59 -45.16
C VAL A 550 -18.31 -16.80 -45.99
N GLU A 551 -18.00 -18.01 -45.52
CA GLU A 551 -18.54 -19.22 -46.13
C GLU A 551 -20.06 -19.30 -45.86
N ALA A 552 -20.81 -19.92 -46.77
CA ALA A 552 -22.27 -20.08 -46.69
C ALA A 552 -22.79 -20.86 -45.45
N THR A 553 -21.89 -21.21 -44.54
CA THR A 553 -22.12 -21.94 -43.29
C THR A 553 -22.32 -21.03 -42.07
N GLY A 554 -22.19 -19.70 -42.22
CA GLY A 554 -22.32 -18.79 -41.07
C GLY A 554 -21.17 -19.00 -40.08
N VAL A 555 -19.96 -19.15 -40.59
CA VAL A 555 -18.72 -19.13 -39.80
C VAL A 555 -18.00 -17.84 -40.15
N ILE A 556 -17.82 -16.99 -39.14
CA ILE A 556 -17.02 -15.79 -39.22
C ILE A 556 -15.62 -16.14 -38.68
N THR A 557 -14.57 -15.48 -39.16
CA THR A 557 -13.21 -15.57 -38.61
C THR A 557 -12.64 -14.15 -38.64
N LEU A 558 -12.44 -13.58 -37.46
CA LEU A 558 -11.88 -12.25 -37.27
C LEU A 558 -10.35 -12.28 -37.33
#